data_AF-Q2IX16-F1
#
_entry.id   AF-Q2IX16-F1
#
_cell.length_a   1.000
_cell.length_b   1.000
_cell.length_c   1.000
_cell.angle_alpha   90.00
_cell.angle_beta   90.00
_cell.angle_gamma   90.00
#
_symmetry.space_group_name_H-M   'P 1'
#
loop_
_entity.id
_entity.type
_entity.pdbx_description
1 polymer ?
#
loop_
_entity_poly.entity_id
_entity_poly.type
_entity_poly.pdbx_seq_one_letter_code
_entity_poly.pdbx_strand_id
1 'polypeptide(L)' 'MAKKVGSATAGIGSRDRKDGRRQVLMYMKPEIVKGLKKAALDEERNAYEIAEDAIVAYLKRPRQQKNS' A
#
# COMPACT_ATOMS: atom_id res chain seq x y z
N MET A 1 14.21 -38.72 -20.32
CA MET A 1 13.14 -38.17 -19.44
C MET A 1 13.34 -36.66 -19.32
N ALA A 2 12.53 -35.86 -20.01
CA ALA A 2 12.68 -34.41 -20.05
C ALA A 2 12.04 -33.77 -18.81
N LYS A 3 12.83 -33.06 -18.00
CA LYS A 3 12.32 -32.20 -16.91
C LYS A 3 11.67 -30.97 -17.53
N LYS A 4 10.36 -30.84 -17.35
CA LYS A 4 9.57 -29.65 -17.70
C LYS A 4 9.96 -28.53 -16.73
N VAL A 5 10.76 -27.57 -17.19
CA VAL A 5 11.07 -26.36 -16.42
C VAL A 5 9.80 -25.51 -16.45
N GLY A 6 9.05 -25.54 -15.34
CA GLY A 6 7.89 -24.69 -15.15
C GLY A 6 8.30 -23.23 -15.20
N SER A 7 7.67 -22.46 -16.08
CA SER A 7 7.75 -21.00 -16.17
C SER A 7 7.53 -20.38 -14.79
N ALA A 8 8.60 -19.89 -14.16
CA ALA A 8 8.54 -19.15 -12.92
C ALA A 8 8.09 -17.70 -13.18
N THR A 9 6.85 -17.52 -13.60
CA THR A 9 6.11 -16.30 -13.27
C THR A 9 5.53 -16.52 -11.88
N ALA A 10 6.38 -16.37 -10.87
CA ALA A 10 5.95 -16.20 -9.50
C ALA A 10 5.15 -14.89 -9.47
N GLY A 11 3.83 -14.99 -9.69
CA GLY A 11 2.92 -13.91 -9.39
C GLY A 11 3.19 -13.44 -7.97
N ILE A 12 3.10 -12.14 -7.74
CA ILE A 12 3.22 -11.51 -6.42
C ILE A 12 2.18 -12.19 -5.53
N GLY A 13 2.62 -13.27 -4.87
CA GLY A 13 1.76 -14.14 -4.10
C GLY A 13 1.35 -13.36 -2.87
N SER A 14 0.17 -12.74 -2.95
CA SER A 14 -0.55 -12.22 -1.81
C SER A 14 -0.74 -13.37 -0.83
N ARG A 15 0.24 -13.56 0.07
CA ARG A 15 0.02 -14.33 1.28
C ARG A 15 -1.06 -13.55 2.03
N ASP A 16 -2.25 -14.12 2.09
CA ASP A 16 -3.35 -13.55 2.86
C ASP A 16 -2.84 -13.28 4.27
N ARG A 17 -2.85 -12.01 4.65
CA ARG A 17 -2.47 -11.64 6.01
C ARG A 17 -3.55 -12.15 6.95
N LYS A 18 -3.15 -12.64 8.12
CA LYS A 18 -4.08 -13.08 9.17
C LYS A 18 -5.04 -11.99 9.63
N ASP A 19 -4.70 -10.72 9.40
CA ASP A 19 -5.49 -9.54 9.74
C ASP A 19 -6.45 -9.08 8.62
N GLY A 20 -6.52 -9.80 7.49
CA GLY A 20 -7.39 -9.48 6.36
C GLY A 20 -6.94 -8.29 5.51
N ARG A 21 -5.79 -7.66 5.81
CA ARG A 21 -5.26 -6.55 5.01
C ARG A 21 -4.66 -7.07 3.70
N ARG A 22 -4.91 -6.34 2.61
CA ARG A 22 -4.39 -6.63 1.27
C ARG A 22 -3.34 -5.61 0.86
N GLN A 23 -2.34 -6.06 0.09
CA GLN A 23 -1.31 -5.17 -0.44
C GLN A 23 -1.87 -4.31 -1.57
N VAL A 24 -1.44 -3.04 -1.62
CA VAL A 24 -1.70 -2.12 -2.73
C VAL A 24 -0.37 -1.51 -3.14
N LEU A 25 -0.01 -1.66 -4.41
CA LEU A 25 1.16 -1.00 -4.98
C LEU A 25 0.76 0.40 -5.44
N MET A 26 1.41 1.43 -4.90
CA MET A 26 1.16 2.83 -5.24
C MET A 26 2.44 3.52 -5.71
N TYR A 27 2.35 4.23 -6.83
CA TYR A 27 3.41 5.13 -7.26
C TYR A 27 3.25 6.48 -6.56
N MET A 28 4.31 6.92 -5.88
CA MET A 28 4.35 8.19 -5.15
C MET A 28 5.63 8.93 -5.50
N LYS A 29 5.62 10.25 -5.35
CA LYS A 29 6.82 11.05 -5.56
C LYS A 29 7.92 10.66 -4.56
N PRO A 30 9.21 10.65 -4.94
CA PRO A 30 10.30 10.18 -4.07
C PRO A 30 10.37 10.89 -2.71
N GLU A 31 10.08 12.19 -2.67
CA GLU A 31 10.05 13.00 -1.46
C GLU A 31 8.93 12.57 -0.49
N ILE A 32 7.77 12.16 -1.02
CA ILE A 32 6.67 11.63 -0.22
C ILE A 32 7.07 10.27 0.38
N VAL A 33 7.70 9.39 -0.41
CA VAL A 33 8.17 8.09 0.09
C VAL A 33 9.20 8.27 1.21
N LYS A 34 10.13 9.21 1.06
CA LYS A 34 11.12 9.53 2.09
C LYS A 34 10.45 10.08 3.36
N GLY A 35 9.52 11.03 3.21
CA GLY A 35 8.76 11.61 4.32
C GLY A 35 7.97 10.55 5.08
N LEU A 36 7.26 9.68 4.37
CA LEU A 36 6.48 8.58 4.96
C LEU A 36 7.35 7.60 5.74
N LYS A 37 8.51 7.21 5.18
CA LYS A 37 9.46 6.33 5.87
C LYS A 37 10.05 6.97 7.12
N LYS A 38 10.35 8.27 7.06
CA LYS A 38 10.85 9.00 8.22
C LYS A 38 9.78 9.06 9.31
N ALA A 39 8.55 9.45 8.99
CA ALA A 39 7.44 9.47 9.94
C ALA A 39 7.20 8.10 10.58
N ALA A 40 7.30 7.02 9.80
CA ALA A 40 7.19 5.65 10.30
C ALA A 40 8.26 5.32 11.35
N LEU A 41 9.50 5.78 11.16
CA LEU A 41 10.57 5.62 12.14
C LEU A 41 10.34 6.49 13.38
N ASP A 42 10.00 7.77 13.17
CA ASP A 42 9.80 8.74 14.26
C ASP A 42 8.61 8.36 15.17
N GLU A 43 7.56 7.75 14.62
CA GLU A 43 6.36 7.31 15.35
C GLU A 43 6.40 5.85 15.81
N GLU A 44 7.45 5.08 15.51
CA GLU A 44 7.55 3.64 15.77
C GLU A 44 6.38 2.82 15.17
N ARG A 45 5.94 3.19 13.97
CA ARG A 45 4.79 2.60 13.26
C ARG A 45 5.17 2.06 11.89
N ASN A 46 4.32 1.20 11.32
CA ASN A 46 4.50 0.82 9.93
C ASN A 46 4.06 1.95 9.00
N ALA A 47 4.82 2.19 7.92
CA ALA A 47 4.49 3.18 6.90
C ALA A 47 3.08 3.02 6.31
N TYR A 48 2.56 1.80 6.19
CA TYR A 48 1.22 1.56 5.67
C TYR A 48 0.12 2.04 6.63
N GLU A 49 0.37 2.09 7.94
CA GLU A 49 -0.62 2.53 8.94
C GLU A 49 -0.81 4.05 8.83
N ILE A 50 0.28 4.79 8.69
CA ILE A 50 0.25 6.24 8.46
C ILE A 50 -0.42 6.56 7.10
N ALA A 51 -0.08 5.78 6.05
CA ALA A 51 -0.72 5.93 4.75
C ALA A 51 -2.22 5.62 4.81
N GLU A 52 -2.62 4.58 5.53
CA GLU A 52 -4.02 4.20 5.73
C GLU A 52 -4.79 5.30 6.47
N ASP A 53 -4.24 5.88 7.54
CA ASP A 53 -4.85 7.01 8.25
C ASP A 53 -5.08 8.22 7.33
N ALA A 54 -4.08 8.58 6.53
CA ALA A 54 -4.18 9.67 5.56
C ALA A 54 -5.24 9.40 4.48
N ILE A 55 -5.30 8.17 3.97
CA ILE A 55 -6.31 7.74 2.99
C ILE A 55 -7.71 7.78 3.62
N VAL A 56 -7.88 7.28 4.84
CA VAL A 56 -9.15 7.32 5.57
C VAL A 56 -9.60 8.77 5.78
N ALA A 57 -8.69 9.64 6.21
CA ALA A 57 -8.97 11.05 6.38
C ALA A 57 -9.36 11.73 5.06
N TYR A 58 -8.72 11.37 3.95
CA TYR A 58 -9.06 11.87 2.62
C TYR A 58 -10.46 11.39 2.18
N LEU A 59 -10.78 10.10 2.34
CA LEU A 59 -12.04 9.51 1.91
C LEU A 59 -13.25 9.98 2.73
N LYS A 60 -13.04 10.28 4.02
CA LYS A 60 -14.09 10.82 4.90
C LYS A 60 -14.41 12.28 4.65
N ARG A 61 -13.59 13.01 3.87
CA ARG A 61 -13.90 14.40 3.52
C ARG A 61 -15.19 14.43 2.72
N PRO A 62 -16.20 15.24 3.12
CA PRO A 62 -17.40 15.40 2.33
C PRO A 62 -16.98 15.94 0.96
N ARG A 63 -17.22 15.15 -0.09
CA ARG A 63 -17.08 15.63 -1.46
C ARG A 63 -18.12 16.73 -1.61
N GLN A 64 -17.69 17.99 -1.71
CA GLN A 64 -18.57 19.05 -2.20
C GLN A 64 -19.05 18.58 -3.57
N GLN A 65 -20.27 18.06 -3.61
CA GLN A 65 -20.98 17.83 -4.85
C GLN A 65 -21.13 19.22 -5.46
N LYS A 66 -20.28 19.49 -6.45
CA LYS A 66 -20.42 20.65 -7.31
C LYS A 66 -21.65 20.34 -8.16
N ASN A 67 -22.83 20.68 -7.64
CA ASN A 67 -24.05 20.74 -8.43
C ASN A 67 -23.73 21.64 -9.62
N SER A 68 -23.58 21.02 -10.79
CA SER A 68 -23.44 21.65 -12.09
C SER A 68 -24.70 21.32 -12.87
#